data_AF-B2IF06-F1
#
_entry.id   AF-B2IF06-F1
#
_cell.length_a   1.000
_cell.length_b   1.000
_cell.length_c   1.000
_cell.angle_alpha   90.00
_cell.angle_beta   90.00
_cell.angle_gamma   90.00
#
_symmetry.space_group_name_H-M   'P 1'
#
loop_
_entity.id
_entity.type
_entity.pdbx_description
1 polymer ?
#
loop_
_entity_poly.entity_id
_entity_poly.type
_entity_poly.pdbx_seq_one_letter_code
_entity_poly.pdbx_strand_id
1 'polypeptide(L)'
;MEVQAQIDFQGFHPTEQQRALIEQKIAGLEEFYDRITACRVVMKAPSHHHRTGGQYEVNIHLVLPEGREVVVERTPPEDERFSDPMFAINDAFSRARRRLQDEVRHIRGQVKVHETQPIGTVIRVRPEEDYGFLETEGREIYFHRNSVLDEAFAHLEPGVRVTFVEEMGEKGPQASTVKLLGKHGLR
;
A
#
# COMPACT_ATOMS: atom_id res chain seq x y z
N MET A 1 -4.88 0.10 16.12
CA MET A 1 -5.39 1.48 16.29
C MET A 1 -6.83 1.45 15.85
N GLU A 2 -7.75 1.97 16.64
CA GLU A 2 -9.18 1.90 16.37
C GLU A 2 -9.52 2.90 15.25
N VAL A 3 -9.94 2.39 14.08
CA VAL A 3 -10.41 3.25 12.98
C VAL A 3 -11.60 4.05 13.49
N GLN A 4 -11.56 5.38 13.38
CA GLN A 4 -12.75 6.19 13.60
C GLN A 4 -13.72 5.97 12.44
N ALA A 5 -14.62 5.01 12.62
CA ALA A 5 -15.65 4.67 11.66
C ALA A 5 -16.91 5.53 11.88
N GLN A 6 -17.26 6.36 10.90
CA GLN A 6 -18.51 7.12 10.86
C GLN A 6 -19.46 6.52 9.83
N ILE A 7 -20.69 6.20 10.25
CA ILE A 7 -21.73 5.66 9.37
C ILE A 7 -22.93 6.61 9.39
N ASP A 8 -23.20 7.25 8.26
CA ASP A 8 -24.32 8.17 8.04
C ASP A 8 -25.37 7.55 7.11
N PHE A 9 -26.65 7.64 7.48
CA PHE A 9 -27.78 7.23 6.64
C PHE A 9 -28.61 8.46 6.27
N GLN A 10 -28.89 8.66 4.97
CA GLN A 10 -29.62 9.82 4.46
C GLN A 10 -30.94 9.40 3.81
N GLY A 11 -32.04 9.97 4.32
CA GLY A 11 -33.37 9.79 3.72
C GLY A 11 -34.11 8.52 4.13
N PHE A 12 -33.60 7.75 5.11
CA PHE A 12 -34.31 6.58 5.65
C PHE A 12 -33.77 6.16 7.04
N HIS A 13 -34.53 5.31 7.73
CA HIS A 13 -34.09 4.65 8.96
C HIS A 13 -33.42 3.30 8.62
N PRO A 14 -32.16 3.07 9.02
CA PRO A 14 -31.47 1.82 8.74
C PRO A 14 -32.02 0.66 9.56
N THR A 15 -31.99 -0.54 8.99
CA THR A 15 -32.23 -1.77 9.74
C THR A 15 -30.97 -2.22 10.49
N GLU A 16 -31.12 -2.99 11.57
CA GLU A 16 -29.98 -3.58 12.28
C GLU A 16 -29.10 -4.42 11.35
N GLN A 17 -29.71 -5.14 10.41
CA GLN A 17 -28.99 -5.96 9.45
C GLN A 17 -28.08 -5.14 8.52
N GLN A 18 -28.52 -3.94 8.09
CA GLN A 18 -27.71 -3.04 7.27
C GLN A 18 -26.53 -2.49 8.05
N ARG A 19 -26.79 -2.04 9.30
CA ARG A 19 -25.74 -1.55 10.19
C ARG A 19 -24.68 -2.62 10.47
N ALA A 20 -25.13 -3.81 10.88
CA ALA A 20 -24.25 -4.94 11.17
C ALA A 20 -23.41 -5.35 9.95
N LEU A 21 -24.02 -5.35 8.75
CA LEU A 21 -23.27 -5.63 7.52
C LEU A 21 -22.19 -4.57 7.26
N ILE A 22 -22.51 -3.28 7.40
CA ILE A 22 -21.53 -2.20 7.20
C ILE A 22 -20.39 -2.32 8.20
N GLU A 23 -20.69 -2.54 9.49
CA GLU A 23 -19.69 -2.72 10.55
C GLU A 23 -18.79 -3.93 10.26
N GLN A 24 -19.37 -5.07 9.88
CA GLN A 24 -18.61 -6.27 9.49
C GLN A 24 -17.67 -5.98 8.31
N LYS A 25 -18.15 -5.22 7.31
CA LYS A 25 -17.35 -4.89 6.12
C LYS A 25 -16.24 -3.88 6.43
N ILE A 26 -16.47 -2.93 7.33
CA ILE A 26 -15.44 -2.00 7.83
C ILE A 26 -14.33 -2.79 8.53
N ALA A 27 -14.69 -3.70 9.44
CA ALA A 27 -13.72 -4.56 10.13
C ALA A 27 -12.89 -5.37 9.13
N GLY A 28 -13.50 -5.88 8.05
CA GLY A 28 -12.78 -6.57 6.98
C GLY A 28 -11.82 -5.69 6.16
N LEU A 29 -12.04 -4.37 6.09
CA LEU A 29 -11.08 -3.43 5.48
C LEU A 29 -9.92 -3.13 6.44
N GLU A 30 -10.21 -2.99 7.73
CA GLU A 30 -9.19 -2.79 8.77
C GLU A 30 -8.27 -4.00 8.92
N GLU A 31 -8.81 -5.22 8.91
CA GLU A 31 -8.01 -6.46 8.92
C GLU A 31 -7.08 -6.55 7.69
N PHE A 32 -7.54 -6.03 6.54
CA PHE A 32 -6.74 -6.01 5.33
C PHE A 32 -5.62 -4.94 5.36
N TYR A 33 -5.87 -3.78 5.96
CA TYR A 33 -4.90 -2.72 6.13
C TYR A 33 -5.14 -1.95 7.43
N ASP A 34 -4.31 -2.24 8.43
CA ASP A 34 -4.42 -1.75 9.80
C ASP A 34 -4.00 -0.28 10.01
N ARG A 35 -3.50 0.39 8.95
CA ARG A 35 -3.12 1.81 8.98
C ARG A 35 -4.21 2.75 8.47
N ILE A 36 -5.43 2.26 8.23
CA ILE A 36 -6.57 3.14 7.95
C ILE A 36 -6.75 4.08 9.15
N THR A 37 -6.81 5.38 8.89
CA THR A 37 -6.91 6.40 9.95
C THR A 37 -8.36 6.78 10.22
N ALA A 38 -9.18 6.84 9.18
CA ALA A 38 -10.61 7.10 9.28
C ALA A 38 -11.38 6.38 8.18
N CYS A 39 -12.64 6.04 8.47
CA CYS A 39 -13.55 5.44 7.52
C CYS A 39 -14.91 6.15 7.64
N ARG A 40 -15.38 6.75 6.55
CA ARG A 40 -16.72 7.33 6.49
C ARG A 40 -17.56 6.60 5.45
N VAL A 41 -18.70 6.09 5.88
CA VAL A 41 -19.67 5.41 5.04
C VAL A 41 -20.96 6.22 5.03
N VAL A 42 -21.44 6.61 3.85
CA VAL A 42 -22.69 7.33 3.67
C VAL A 42 -23.61 6.54 2.77
N MET A 43 -24.75 6.12 3.30
CA MET A 43 -25.79 5.42 2.53
C MET A 43 -26.99 6.32 2.31
N LYS A 44 -27.38 6.54 1.05
CA LYS A 44 -28.52 7.37 0.66
C LYS A 44 -29.65 6.51 0.12
N ALA A 45 -30.88 6.86 0.52
CA ALA A 45 -32.08 6.26 -0.05
C ALA A 45 -32.24 6.59 -1.55
N PRO A 46 -32.92 5.73 -2.30
CA PRO A 46 -33.46 6.02 -3.63
C PRO A 46 -34.03 7.43 -3.77
N SER A 47 -33.45 8.27 -4.64
CA SER A 47 -34.07 9.55 -5.00
C SER A 47 -35.21 9.32 -6.00
N HIS A 48 -36.31 10.04 -5.82
CA HIS A 48 -37.53 9.99 -6.64
C HIS A 48 -37.36 10.47 -8.10
N HIS A 49 -36.15 10.81 -8.53
CA HIS A 49 -35.90 11.41 -9.84
C HIS A 49 -35.80 10.43 -11.02
N HIS A 50 -35.96 9.12 -10.79
CA HIS A 50 -35.98 8.11 -11.87
C HIS A 50 -37.37 7.48 -12.00
N ARG A 51 -37.85 7.30 -13.25
CA ARG A 51 -39.16 6.73 -13.58
C ARG A 51 -39.26 5.22 -13.29
N THR A 52 -38.15 4.60 -12.90
CA THR A 52 -38.01 3.20 -12.49
C THR A 52 -37.49 3.24 -11.05
N GLY A 53 -38.11 2.49 -10.12
CA GLY A 53 -37.83 2.55 -8.67
C GLY A 53 -36.37 2.81 -8.33
N GLY A 54 -36.10 3.81 -7.50
CA GLY A 54 -34.74 4.33 -7.35
C GLY A 54 -33.77 3.37 -6.66
N GLN A 55 -32.49 3.73 -6.72
CA GLN A 55 -31.37 2.90 -6.27
C GLN A 55 -30.74 3.45 -5.00
N TYR A 56 -30.25 2.57 -4.12
CA TYR A 56 -29.44 2.98 -2.98
C TYR A 56 -28.05 3.40 -3.47
N GLU A 57 -27.57 4.54 -2.96
CA GLU A 57 -26.20 4.99 -3.18
C GLU A 57 -25.39 4.77 -1.91
N VAL A 58 -24.25 4.09 -2.03
CA VAL A 58 -23.32 3.89 -0.91
C VAL A 58 -21.99 4.54 -1.27
N ASN A 59 -21.63 5.56 -0.50
CA ASN A 59 -20.37 6.28 -0.64
C ASN A 59 -19.43 5.85 0.49
N ILE A 60 -18.19 5.53 0.14
CA ILE A 60 -17.18 5.12 1.12
C ILE A 60 -15.96 6.01 0.94
N HIS A 61 -15.50 6.62 2.03
CA HIS A 61 -14.30 7.43 2.09
C HIS A 61 -13.37 6.86 3.15
N LEU A 62 -12.21 6.36 2.73
CA LEU A 62 -11.16 5.86 3.60
C LEU A 62 -10.01 6.86 3.59
N VAL A 63 -9.55 7.24 4.78
CA VAL A 63 -8.36 8.06 4.96
C VAL A 63 -7.20 7.14 5.34
N LEU A 64 -6.11 7.24 4.59
CA LEU A 64 -4.88 6.48 4.77
C LEU A 64 -3.77 7.43 5.27
N PRO A 65 -2.63 6.90 5.73
CA PRO A 65 -1.48 7.72 6.13
C PRO A 65 -0.95 8.56 4.97
N GLU A 66 -0.18 9.60 5.29
CA GLU A 66 0.46 10.50 4.31
C GLU A 66 -0.53 11.31 3.45
N GLY A 67 -1.77 11.51 3.94
CA GLY A 67 -2.79 12.31 3.25
C GLY A 67 -3.40 11.62 2.02
N ARG A 68 -3.23 10.30 1.91
CA ARG A 68 -3.86 9.49 0.85
C ARG A 68 -5.28 9.14 1.21
N GLU A 69 -6.12 8.99 0.19
CA GLU A 69 -7.53 8.72 0.38
C GLU A 69 -8.06 7.74 -0.67
N VAL A 70 -8.98 6.88 -0.25
CA VAL A 70 -9.75 6.01 -1.15
C VAL A 70 -11.20 6.42 -1.06
N VAL A 71 -11.69 7.04 -2.14
CA VAL A 71 -13.09 7.45 -2.29
C VAL A 71 -13.80 6.43 -3.17
N VAL A 72 -15.05 6.07 -2.89
CA VAL A 72 -15.96 5.29 -3.74
C VAL A 72 -17.30 6.02 -3.79
N GLU A 73 -17.65 6.56 -4.95
CA GLU A 73 -18.86 7.40 -5.14
C GLU A 73 -19.84 6.86 -6.19
N ARG A 74 -19.48 5.81 -6.94
CA ARG A 74 -20.16 5.50 -8.20
C ARG A 74 -21.12 4.32 -8.07
N THR A 75 -22.41 4.58 -8.10
CA THR A 75 -23.43 3.61 -8.53
C THR A 75 -23.38 3.52 -10.07
N PRO A 76 -23.25 2.33 -10.68
CA PRO A 76 -23.39 2.16 -12.13
C PRO A 76 -24.79 2.62 -12.59
N PRO A 77 -24.91 3.23 -13.78
CA PRO A 77 -26.22 3.62 -14.29
C PRO A 77 -27.12 2.38 -14.50
N GLU A 78 -28.35 2.46 -13.99
CA GLU A 78 -29.51 1.61 -14.33
C GLU A 78 -29.39 0.10 -14.08
N ASP A 79 -28.61 -0.32 -13.08
CA ASP A 79 -28.66 -1.71 -12.61
C ASP A 79 -29.71 -1.89 -11.50
N GLU A 80 -30.80 -2.60 -11.79
CA GLU A 80 -31.92 -2.85 -10.86
C GLU A 80 -31.46 -3.47 -9.54
N ARG A 81 -30.34 -4.20 -9.51
CA ARG A 81 -29.82 -4.81 -8.27
C ARG A 81 -29.49 -3.78 -7.19
N PHE A 82 -29.23 -2.53 -7.56
CA PHE A 82 -28.99 -1.45 -6.60
C PHE A 82 -30.27 -0.98 -5.89
N SER A 83 -31.46 -1.50 -6.24
CA SER A 83 -32.65 -1.35 -5.39
C SER A 83 -32.56 -2.19 -4.11
N ASP A 84 -31.73 -3.23 -4.09
CA ASP A 84 -31.45 -4.01 -2.88
C ASP A 84 -30.34 -3.31 -2.06
N PRO A 85 -30.64 -2.83 -0.84
CA PRO A 85 -29.65 -2.18 0.02
C PRO A 85 -28.46 -3.09 0.34
N MET A 86 -28.68 -4.40 0.48
CA MET A 86 -27.62 -5.36 0.80
C MET A 86 -26.65 -5.55 -0.37
N PHE A 87 -27.18 -5.57 -1.60
CA PHE A 87 -26.36 -5.61 -2.80
C PHE A 87 -25.52 -4.33 -2.94
N ALA A 88 -26.15 -3.15 -2.77
CA ALA A 88 -25.47 -1.86 -2.86
C ALA A 88 -24.31 -1.75 -1.86
N ILE A 89 -24.51 -2.20 -0.61
CA ILE A 89 -23.44 -2.25 0.41
C ILE A 89 -22.31 -3.18 -0.07
N ASN A 90 -22.61 -4.42 -0.46
CA ASN A 90 -21.59 -5.39 -0.84
C ASN A 90 -20.75 -4.95 -2.05
N ASP A 91 -21.40 -4.38 -3.08
CA ASP A 91 -20.73 -3.87 -4.26
C ASP A 91 -19.80 -2.69 -3.91
N ALA A 92 -20.28 -1.71 -3.13
CA ALA A 92 -19.49 -0.56 -2.71
C ALA A 92 -18.24 -0.97 -1.92
N PHE A 93 -18.38 -1.89 -0.95
CA PHE A 93 -17.23 -2.40 -0.18
C PHE A 93 -16.27 -3.25 -1.02
N SER A 94 -16.77 -3.98 -2.01
CA SER A 94 -15.91 -4.73 -2.94
C SER A 94 -15.06 -3.77 -3.79
N ARG A 95 -15.65 -2.66 -4.24
CA ARG A 95 -14.93 -1.58 -4.94
C ARG A 95 -13.92 -0.88 -4.03
N ALA A 96 -14.30 -0.59 -2.78
CA ALA A 96 -13.42 0.01 -1.79
C ALA A 96 -12.20 -0.87 -1.52
N ARG A 97 -12.40 -2.17 -1.29
CA ARG A 97 -11.32 -3.15 -1.09
C ARG A 97 -10.37 -3.20 -2.28
N ARG A 98 -10.89 -3.19 -3.51
CA ARG A 98 -10.07 -3.19 -4.73
C ARG A 98 -9.21 -1.93 -4.83
N ARG A 99 -9.80 -0.74 -4.65
CA ARG A 99 -9.06 0.53 -4.67
C ARG A 99 -8.03 0.60 -3.56
N LEU A 100 -8.37 0.15 -2.36
CA LEU A 100 -7.45 0.06 -1.23
C LEU A 100 -6.28 -0.88 -1.55
N GLN A 101 -6.53 -2.04 -2.16
CA GLN A 101 -5.47 -2.97 -2.56
C GLN A 101 -4.51 -2.33 -3.58
N ASP A 102 -5.04 -1.61 -4.57
CA ASP A 102 -4.23 -0.90 -5.55
C ASP A 102 -3.38 0.20 -4.88
N GLU A 103 -3.97 0.97 -3.97
CA GLU A 103 -3.25 2.01 -3.23
C GLU A 103 -2.18 1.42 -2.29
N VAL A 104 -2.47 0.32 -1.58
CA VAL A 104 -1.49 -0.39 -0.76
C VAL A 104 -0.35 -0.96 -1.61
N ARG A 105 -0.63 -1.42 -2.84
CA ARG A 105 0.43 -1.81 -3.79
C ARG A 105 1.29 -0.61 -4.19
N HIS A 106 0.70 0.57 -4.41
CA HIS A 106 1.44 1.79 -4.67
C HIS A 106 2.28 2.23 -3.47
N ILE A 107 1.72 2.22 -2.26
CA ILE A 107 2.42 2.51 -1.01
C ILE A 107 3.59 1.53 -0.83
N ARG A 108 3.37 0.22 -0.93
CA ARG A 108 4.44 -0.78 -0.82
C ARG A 108 5.47 -0.70 -1.95
N GLY A 109 5.04 -0.30 -3.15
CA GLY A 109 5.92 -0.01 -4.28
C GLY A 109 6.76 1.24 -4.07
N GLN A 110 6.22 2.25 -3.38
CA GLN A 110 6.90 3.49 -3.00
C GLN A 110 7.77 3.34 -1.76
N VAL A 111 7.47 2.41 -0.85
CA VAL A 111 8.32 2.07 0.31
C VAL A 111 9.65 1.42 -0.12
N LYS A 112 9.82 1.03 -1.39
CA LYS A 112 11.17 0.72 -1.93
C LYS A 112 12.03 1.97 -2.16
N VAL A 113 11.50 3.18 -1.97
CA VAL A 113 12.18 4.44 -2.31
C VAL A 113 11.76 5.58 -1.36
N HIS A 114 12.18 5.55 -0.08
CA HIS A 114 12.51 6.75 0.74
C HIS A 114 12.72 6.45 2.23
N GLU A 115 13.65 5.58 2.57
CA GLU A 115 14.68 6.02 3.52
C GLU A 115 15.92 6.20 2.65
N THR A 116 16.72 7.23 2.90
CA THR A 116 18.02 7.42 2.25
C THR A 116 18.76 6.09 2.32
N GLN A 117 18.71 5.28 1.26
CA GLN A 117 19.35 3.96 1.30
C GLN A 117 20.82 4.25 1.61
N PRO A 118 21.35 3.70 2.72
CA PRO A 118 22.72 3.92 3.11
C PRO A 118 23.64 3.80 1.89
N ILE A 119 24.48 4.80 1.67
CA ILE A 119 25.44 4.77 0.58
C ILE A 119 26.70 4.12 1.11
N GLY A 120 27.10 3.03 0.47
CA GLY A 120 28.37 2.37 0.71
C GLY A 120 29.32 2.59 -0.46
N THR A 121 30.62 2.50 -0.19
CA THR A 121 31.64 2.36 -1.22
C THR A 121 32.14 0.93 -1.19
N VAL A 122 32.16 0.26 -2.34
CA VAL A 122 32.78 -1.07 -2.45
C VAL A 122 34.26 -0.94 -2.13
N ILE A 123 34.74 -1.62 -1.10
CA ILE A 123 36.17 -1.64 -0.75
C ILE A 123 36.86 -2.92 -1.21
N ARG A 124 36.11 -4.01 -1.37
CA ARG A 124 36.64 -5.32 -1.78
C ARG A 124 35.54 -6.19 -2.38
N VAL A 125 35.88 -6.91 -3.45
CA VAL A 125 35.05 -7.96 -4.05
C VAL A 125 35.89 -9.23 -4.19
N ARG A 126 35.28 -10.38 -3.95
CA ARG A 126 35.83 -11.72 -4.14
C ARG A 126 34.92 -12.48 -5.11
N PRO A 127 35.08 -12.28 -6.43
CA PRO A 127 34.21 -12.91 -7.41
C PRO A 127 34.24 -14.44 -7.36
N GLU A 128 35.42 -15.03 -7.06
CA GLU A 128 35.60 -16.48 -6.93
C GLU A 128 34.86 -17.07 -5.73
N GLU A 129 34.54 -16.25 -4.72
CA GLU A 129 33.86 -16.66 -3.50
C GLU A 129 32.44 -16.07 -3.41
N ASP A 130 31.93 -15.43 -4.48
CA ASP A 130 30.60 -14.83 -4.59
C ASP A 130 30.23 -13.79 -3.49
N TYR A 131 31.21 -13.07 -2.92
CA TYR A 131 30.93 -12.01 -1.92
C TYR A 131 31.80 -10.75 -2.05
N GLY A 132 31.47 -9.72 -1.28
CA GLY A 132 32.27 -8.52 -1.13
C GLY A 132 32.00 -7.74 0.16
N PHE A 133 32.65 -6.59 0.29
CA PHE A 133 32.52 -5.68 1.42
C PHE A 133 32.31 -4.24 0.95
N LEU A 134 31.40 -3.55 1.64
CA LEU A 134 31.14 -2.13 1.51
C LEU A 134 31.68 -1.40 2.74
N GLU A 135 32.17 -0.18 2.57
CA GLU A 135 32.43 0.74 3.66
C GLU A 135 31.33 1.80 3.71
N THR A 136 30.80 2.05 4.90
CA THR A 136 29.82 3.10 5.19
C THR A 136 30.07 3.61 6.61
N GLU A 137 30.06 4.92 6.84
CA GLU A 137 30.21 5.51 8.18
C GLU A 137 31.39 4.95 9.02
N GLY A 138 32.48 4.55 8.36
CA GLY A 138 33.67 3.98 9.02
C GLY A 138 33.54 2.51 9.46
N ARG A 139 32.50 1.78 9.01
CA ARG A 139 32.29 0.35 9.26
C ARG A 139 32.22 -0.44 7.96
N GLU A 140 32.65 -1.71 8.03
CA GLU A 140 32.56 -2.66 6.92
C GLU A 140 31.23 -3.44 7.00
N ILE A 141 30.56 -3.55 5.85
CA ILE A 141 29.33 -4.32 5.67
C ILE A 141 29.57 -5.41 4.63
N TYR A 142 29.38 -6.66 5.02
CA TYR A 142 29.46 -7.81 4.13
C TYR A 142 28.27 -7.86 3.16
N PHE A 143 28.47 -8.28 1.91
CA PHE A 143 27.38 -8.59 0.99
C PHE A 143 27.69 -9.84 0.17
N HIS A 144 26.66 -10.62 -0.14
CA HIS A 144 26.75 -11.77 -1.04
C HIS A 144 26.31 -11.37 -2.46
N ARG A 145 26.72 -12.12 -3.48
CA ARG A 145 26.30 -11.92 -4.87
C ARG A 145 24.78 -11.88 -5.03
N ASN A 146 24.07 -12.72 -4.29
CA ASN A 146 22.60 -12.80 -4.29
C ASN A 146 21.93 -11.53 -3.75
N SER A 147 22.66 -10.71 -2.98
CA SER A 147 22.17 -9.41 -2.50
C SER A 147 22.27 -8.34 -3.61
N VAL A 148 23.00 -8.58 -4.70
CA VAL A 148 23.23 -7.57 -5.74
C VAL A 148 22.14 -7.64 -6.81
N LEU A 149 21.47 -6.51 -7.03
CA LEU A 149 20.40 -6.39 -8.02
C LEU A 149 20.95 -6.21 -9.45
N ASP A 150 20.07 -6.39 -10.44
CA ASP A 150 20.31 -6.10 -11.85
C ASP A 150 21.52 -6.86 -12.44
N GLU A 151 21.87 -8.02 -11.87
CA GLU A 151 23.05 -8.82 -12.24
C GLU A 151 24.36 -8.01 -12.20
N ALA A 152 24.37 -6.93 -11.40
CA ALA A 152 25.44 -5.95 -11.38
C ALA A 152 26.72 -6.40 -10.65
N PHE A 153 26.73 -7.60 -10.06
CA PHE A 153 27.87 -8.10 -9.26
C PHE A 153 29.17 -8.12 -10.07
N ALA A 154 29.11 -8.50 -11.35
CA ALA A 154 30.27 -8.50 -12.25
C ALA A 154 30.85 -7.09 -12.52
N HIS A 155 30.10 -6.04 -12.22
CA HIS A 155 30.48 -4.64 -12.43
C HIS A 155 30.87 -3.93 -11.11
N LEU A 156 30.88 -4.66 -9.98
CA LEU A 156 31.33 -4.11 -8.70
C LEU A 156 32.85 -4.17 -8.62
N GLU A 157 33.46 -3.00 -8.62
CA GLU A 157 34.89 -2.80 -8.42
C GLU A 157 35.13 -1.92 -7.17
N PRO A 158 36.29 -2.04 -6.51
CA PRO A 158 36.66 -1.12 -5.45
C PRO A 158 36.54 0.35 -5.88
N GLY A 159 35.90 1.18 -5.06
CA GLY A 159 35.60 2.59 -5.33
C GLY A 159 34.21 2.85 -5.95
N VAL A 160 33.47 1.81 -6.34
CA VAL A 160 32.09 1.95 -6.82
C VAL A 160 31.17 2.32 -5.66
N ARG A 161 30.38 3.38 -5.85
CA ARG A 161 29.32 3.76 -4.90
C ARG A 161 28.07 2.95 -5.17
N VAL A 162 27.47 2.46 -4.10
CA VAL A 162 26.24 1.67 -4.13
C VAL A 162 25.28 2.21 -3.09
N THR A 163 24.00 1.99 -3.32
CA THR A 163 23.02 2.02 -2.23
C THR A 163 22.82 0.59 -1.73
N PHE A 164 22.57 0.44 -0.43
CA PHE A 164 22.33 -0.88 0.14
C PHE A 164 21.26 -0.86 1.24
N VAL A 165 20.75 -2.04 1.58
CA VAL A 165 19.87 -2.27 2.75
C VAL A 165 20.63 -3.16 3.72
N GLU A 166 20.77 -2.69 4.96
CA GLU A 166 21.43 -3.42 6.04
C GLU A 166 20.43 -4.35 6.77
N GLU A 167 20.87 -5.56 7.12
CA GLU A 167 20.12 -6.53 7.90
C GLU A 167 21.08 -7.26 8.87
N MET A 168 20.56 -7.73 10.01
CA MET A 168 21.35 -8.54 10.94
C MET A 168 21.48 -9.98 10.44
N GLY A 169 22.68 -10.39 10.06
CA GLY A 169 23.01 -11.78 9.71
C GLY A 169 23.56 -12.59 10.89
N GLU A 170 23.82 -13.88 10.65
CA GLU A 170 24.36 -14.80 11.67
C GLU A 170 25.72 -14.36 12.24
N LYS A 171 26.52 -13.65 11.44
CA LYS A 171 27.86 -13.15 11.81
C LYS A 171 27.90 -11.64 12.07
N GLY A 172 26.74 -11.00 12.17
CA GLY A 172 26.61 -9.55 12.33
C GLY A 172 25.96 -8.85 11.13
N PRO A 173 26.00 -7.52 11.09
CA PRO A 173 25.37 -6.72 10.04
C PRO A 173 25.89 -7.03 8.64
N GLN A 174 24.98 -7.24 7.70
CA GLN A 174 25.25 -7.51 6.29
C GLN A 174 24.30 -6.74 5.39
N ALA A 175 24.64 -6.59 4.10
CA ALA A 175 23.75 -6.02 3.11
C ALA A 175 22.87 -7.12 2.49
N SER A 176 21.56 -6.98 2.66
CA SER A 176 20.54 -7.85 2.05
C SER A 176 20.14 -7.39 0.65
N THR A 177 20.46 -6.14 0.29
CA THR A 177 20.27 -5.60 -1.06
C THR A 177 21.39 -4.62 -1.38
N VAL A 178 21.95 -4.68 -2.58
CA VAL A 178 23.01 -3.78 -3.09
C VAL A 178 22.65 -3.36 -4.51
N LYS A 179 22.72 -2.05 -4.78
CA LYS A 179 22.42 -1.46 -6.09
C LYS A 179 23.48 -0.43 -6.48
N LEU A 180 23.92 -0.46 -7.74
CA LEU A 180 24.84 0.55 -8.28
C LEU A 180 24.22 1.95 -8.20
N LEU A 181 24.95 2.90 -7.63
CA LEU A 181 24.61 4.32 -7.72
C LEU A 181 25.14 4.82 -9.07
N GLY A 182 24.29 4.76 -10.10
CA GLY A 182 24.65 5.13 -11.47
C GLY A 182 25.21 6.56 -11.59
N LYS A 183 26.17 6.77 -12.51
CA LYS A 183 26.79 8.08 -12.80
C LYS A 183 25.88 9.06 -13.58
N HIS A 184 24.56 8.92 -13.51
CA HIS A 184 23.62 9.76 -14.26
C HIS A 184 22.74 10.58 -13.32
N GLY A 185 23.05 11.87 -13.17
CA GLY A 185 22.19 12.80 -12.45
C GLY A 185 22.80 14.15 -12.06
N LEU A 186 23.87 14.61 -12.70
CA LEU A 186 24.32 16.01 -12.61
C LEU A 186 24.54 16.52 -14.03
N ARG A 187 23.49 17.12 -14.59
CA ARG A 187 23.61 18.03 -15.72
C ARG A 187 22.59 19.14 -15.58
#